data_AF-A0A090V051-F1
#
_entry.id   AF-A0A090V051-F1
#
_cell.length_a   1.000
_cell.length_b   1.000
_cell.length_c   1.000
_cell.angle_alpha   90.00
_cell.angle_beta   90.00
_cell.angle_gamma   90.00
#
_symmetry.space_group_name_H-M   'P 1'
#
loop_
_entity.id
_entity.type
_entity.pdbx_description
1 polymer ?
#
loop_
_entity_poly.entity_id
_entity_poly.type
_entity_poly.pdbx_seq_one_letter_code
_entity_poly.pdbx_strand_id
1 'polypeptide(L)'
;MTDDTLVTSQVNGVTLTHRYAVSPPSTFTPVNEAYRALYPGSILSTPTYGGKVLGQLKNGDTYTVLGEVDNAWLAIAEQDSEQLIGYVPPRALVKSALYEQTLKNDRRRPKRAAKKATCVAVDDSSKACQKGDSGTWIID
;
A
#
# COMPACT_ATOMS: atom_id res chain seq x y z
N MET A 1 0.27 -32.72 18.86
CA MET A 1 -0.15 -31.33 18.61
C MET A 1 -0.82 -31.28 17.24
N THR A 2 -1.82 -30.43 17.07
CA THR A 2 -2.52 -30.23 15.78
C THR A 2 -2.06 -28.92 15.13
N ASP A 3 -2.24 -28.81 13.81
CA ASP A 3 -1.90 -27.59 13.04
C ASP A 3 -2.57 -26.31 13.59
N ASP A 4 -3.70 -26.44 14.28
CA ASP A 4 -4.46 -25.34 14.90
C ASP A 4 -3.99 -24.96 16.31
N THR A 5 -3.09 -25.73 16.91
CA THR A 5 -2.62 -25.45 18.27
C THR A 5 -1.84 -24.12 18.28
N LEU A 6 -2.26 -23.17 19.12
CA LEU A 6 -1.51 -21.92 19.31
C LEU A 6 -0.27 -22.16 20.17
N VAL A 7 0.86 -21.65 19.71
CA VAL A 7 2.16 -21.71 20.38
C VAL A 7 2.80 -20.33 20.37
N THR A 8 3.77 -20.15 21.27
CA THR A 8 4.59 -18.94 21.33
C THR A 8 6.04 -19.31 21.07
N SER A 9 6.74 -18.43 20.34
CA SER A 9 8.16 -18.55 20.05
C SER A 9 8.86 -17.22 20.28
N GLN A 10 10.13 -17.29 20.69
CA GLN A 10 10.97 -16.11 20.89
C GLN A 10 12.01 -16.04 19.77
N VAL A 11 12.00 -14.94 19.02
CA VAL A 11 12.97 -14.68 17.94
C VAL A 11 13.50 -13.28 18.10
N ASN A 12 14.83 -13.13 18.21
CA ASN A 12 15.49 -11.84 18.45
C ASN A 12 14.92 -11.06 19.66
N GLY A 13 14.46 -11.76 20.70
CA GLY A 13 13.83 -11.16 21.89
C GLY A 13 12.37 -10.73 21.69
N VAL A 14 11.79 -10.94 20.51
CA VAL A 14 10.37 -10.69 20.21
C VAL A 14 9.58 -11.98 20.40
N THR A 15 8.46 -11.90 21.13
CA THR A 15 7.52 -13.01 21.28
C THR A 15 6.54 -13.02 20.12
N LEU A 16 6.47 -14.13 19.39
CA LEU A 16 5.52 -14.37 18.31
C LEU A 16 4.50 -15.41 18.75
N THR A 17 3.21 -15.08 18.64
CA THR A 17 2.11 -16.05 18.85
C THR A 17 1.63 -16.52 17.49
N HIS A 18 1.63 -17.84 17.25
CA HIS A 18 1.26 -18.41 15.96
C HIS A 18 0.67 -19.81 16.10
N ARG A 19 0.03 -20.28 15.04
CA ARG A 19 -0.37 -21.69 14.92
C ARG A 19 0.85 -22.59 14.80
N TYR A 20 0.77 -23.82 15.30
CA TYR A 20 1.83 -24.82 15.20
C TYR A 20 2.21 -25.14 13.74
N ALA A 21 1.29 -24.96 12.81
CA ALA A 21 1.55 -25.07 11.37
C ALA A 21 2.53 -24.01 10.82
N VAL A 22 2.74 -22.91 11.53
CA VAL A 22 3.72 -21.87 11.17
C VAL A 22 5.02 -22.17 11.90
N SER A 23 6.10 -22.30 11.14
CA SER A 23 7.44 -22.44 11.74
C SER A 23 7.97 -21.06 12.11
N PRO A 24 8.60 -20.89 13.29
CA PRO A 24 9.22 -19.63 13.67
C PRO A 24 10.37 -19.28 12.69
N PRO A 25 10.56 -17.99 12.37
CA PRO A 25 11.63 -17.56 11.45
C PRO A 25 12.98 -17.58 12.17
N SER A 26 14.08 -17.51 11.40
CA SER A 26 15.43 -17.46 11.99
C SER A 26 15.80 -16.05 12.48
N THR A 27 15.26 -15.03 11.83
CA THR A 27 15.44 -13.62 12.16
C THR A 27 14.12 -12.89 12.14
N PHE A 28 13.99 -11.85 12.95
CA PHE A 28 12.80 -11.02 12.99
C PHE A 28 13.16 -9.55 13.22
N THR A 29 12.64 -8.69 12.35
CA THR A 29 12.75 -7.23 12.46
C THR A 29 11.34 -6.64 12.52
N PRO A 30 10.91 -6.06 13.66
CA PRO A 30 9.55 -5.54 13.81
C PRO A 30 9.20 -4.44 12.80
N VAL A 31 7.97 -4.46 12.30
CA VAL A 31 7.41 -3.44 11.40
C VAL A 31 6.09 -2.90 11.96
N ASN A 32 5.13 -3.80 12.27
CA ASN A 32 3.81 -3.47 12.85
C ASN A 32 3.05 -2.37 12.08
N GLU A 33 2.93 -2.52 10.77
CA GLU A 33 2.22 -1.57 9.90
C GLU A 33 1.20 -2.28 9.01
N ALA A 34 0.16 -1.55 8.60
CA ALA A 34 -0.84 -2.04 7.67
C ALA A 34 -0.32 -2.02 6.23
N TYR A 35 -0.45 -3.16 5.55
CA TYR A 35 -0.09 -3.34 4.15
C TYR A 35 -1.28 -3.89 3.37
N ARG A 36 -1.31 -3.60 2.07
CA ARG A 36 -2.33 -4.06 1.13
C ARG A 36 -1.77 -5.12 0.19
N ALA A 37 -2.53 -6.19 -0.01
CA ALA A 37 -2.18 -7.23 -0.97
C ALA A 37 -2.32 -6.72 -2.41
N LEU A 38 -1.27 -6.89 -3.21
CA LEU A 38 -1.22 -6.45 -4.60
C LEU A 38 -1.81 -7.47 -5.58
N TYR A 39 -1.82 -8.74 -5.22
CA TYR A 39 -2.30 -9.86 -6.01
C TYR A 39 -2.69 -11.04 -5.10
N PRO A 40 -3.49 -12.00 -5.58
CA PRO A 40 -3.77 -13.21 -4.82
C PRO A 40 -2.54 -14.12 -4.79
N GLY A 41 -2.08 -14.52 -3.60
CA GLY A 41 -0.83 -15.27 -3.42
C GLY A 41 -0.89 -16.19 -2.21
N SER A 42 -0.01 -17.18 -2.16
CA SER A 42 0.00 -18.15 -1.06
C SER A 42 0.58 -17.57 0.22
N ILE A 43 -0.06 -17.84 1.35
CA ILE A 43 0.49 -17.65 2.70
C ILE A 43 1.19 -18.95 3.07
N LEU A 44 2.49 -18.88 3.37
CA LEU A 44 3.34 -20.04 3.59
C LEU A 44 3.67 -20.22 5.09
N SER A 45 3.93 -21.47 5.46
CA SER A 45 4.34 -21.87 6.82
C SER A 45 5.78 -21.54 7.19
N THR A 46 6.64 -21.30 6.20
CA THR A 46 8.03 -20.88 6.37
C THR A 46 8.33 -19.68 5.45
N PRO A 47 9.32 -18.84 5.76
CA PRO A 47 9.73 -17.71 4.91
C PRO A 47 10.58 -18.18 3.72
N THR A 48 10.12 -19.22 3.04
CA THR A 48 10.75 -19.79 1.84
C THR A 48 9.66 -20.31 0.91
N TYR A 49 9.96 -20.40 -0.39
CA TYR A 49 9.01 -20.96 -1.36
C TYR A 49 8.74 -22.46 -1.19
N GLY A 50 9.51 -23.17 -0.35
CA GLY A 50 9.30 -24.58 -0.04
C GLY A 50 8.31 -24.84 1.10
N GLY A 51 7.78 -23.79 1.75
CA GLY A 51 6.82 -23.94 2.84
C GLY A 51 5.48 -24.53 2.38
N LYS A 52 4.80 -25.25 3.28
CA LYS A 52 3.39 -25.64 3.10
C LYS A 52 2.51 -24.40 2.98
N VAL A 53 1.55 -24.43 2.06
CA VAL A 53 0.52 -23.39 1.90
C VAL A 53 -0.49 -23.50 3.06
N LEU A 54 -0.66 -22.42 3.80
CA LEU A 54 -1.60 -22.31 4.94
C LEU A 54 -2.89 -21.58 4.56
N GLY A 55 -2.84 -20.76 3.52
CA GLY A 55 -3.96 -19.97 3.05
C GLY A 55 -3.59 -19.14 1.84
N GLN A 56 -4.46 -18.19 1.47
CA GLN A 56 -4.23 -17.29 0.35
C GLN A 56 -4.51 -15.85 0.76
N LEU A 57 -3.67 -14.94 0.27
CA LEU A 57 -3.94 -13.52 0.22
C LEU A 57 -5.12 -13.28 -0.72
N LYS A 58 -6.05 -12.46 -0.26
CA LYS A 58 -7.08 -11.90 -1.12
C LYS A 58 -6.63 -10.55 -1.66
N ASN A 59 -6.73 -10.39 -2.99
CA ASN A 59 -6.28 -9.18 -3.67
C ASN A 59 -6.98 -7.93 -3.14
N GLY A 60 -6.19 -6.90 -2.79
CA GLY A 60 -6.68 -5.66 -2.22
C GLY A 60 -7.08 -5.74 -0.75
N ASP A 61 -7.05 -6.89 -0.10
CA ASP A 61 -7.28 -6.94 1.35
C ASP A 61 -6.08 -6.37 2.11
N THR A 62 -6.36 -5.85 3.30
CA THR A 62 -5.36 -5.29 4.20
C THR A 62 -4.92 -6.34 5.21
N TYR A 63 -3.62 -6.42 5.46
CA TYR A 63 -3.00 -7.30 6.44
C TYR A 63 -2.05 -6.48 7.30
N THR A 64 -1.81 -6.92 8.52
CA THR A 64 -0.76 -6.33 9.37
C THR A 64 0.56 -7.05 9.08
N VAL A 65 1.58 -6.31 8.66
CA VAL A 65 2.95 -6.85 8.59
C VAL A 65 3.56 -6.67 9.97
N LEU A 66 3.68 -7.78 10.70
CA LEU A 66 4.28 -7.80 12.04
C LEU A 66 5.77 -7.50 11.97
N GLY A 67 6.45 -8.03 10.96
CA GLY A 67 7.87 -7.83 10.76
C GLY A 67 8.39 -8.37 9.45
N GLU A 68 9.62 -7.97 9.15
CA GLU A 68 10.43 -8.54 8.09
C GLU A 68 11.29 -9.69 8.66
N VAL A 69 11.37 -10.79 7.93
CA VAL A 69 12.08 -12.01 8.30
C VAL A 69 12.90 -12.50 7.11
N ASP A 70 13.99 -13.22 7.40
CA ASP A 70 14.73 -14.11 6.48
C ASP A 70 14.61 -13.77 4.98
N ASN A 71 15.58 -13.04 4.41
CA ASN A 71 15.57 -12.62 3.00
C ASN A 71 14.37 -11.73 2.60
N ALA A 72 13.98 -10.80 3.46
CA ALA A 72 12.92 -9.82 3.22
C ALA A 72 11.50 -10.40 3.02
N TRP A 73 11.26 -11.59 3.55
CA TRP A 73 9.92 -12.14 3.66
C TRP A 73 9.13 -11.35 4.70
N LEU A 74 7.81 -11.31 4.50
CA LEU A 74 6.93 -10.57 5.40
C LEU A 74 6.19 -11.55 6.29
N ALA A 75 6.36 -11.41 7.60
CA ALA A 75 5.58 -12.10 8.62
C ALA A 75 4.27 -11.31 8.82
N ILE A 76 3.13 -11.96 8.56
CA ILE A 76 1.84 -11.28 8.47
C ILE A 76 0.83 -11.79 9.48
N ALA A 77 -0.12 -10.94 9.83
CA ALA A 77 -1.32 -11.23 10.60
C ALA A 77 -2.56 -10.73 9.85
N GLU A 78 -3.74 -11.18 10.30
CA GLU A 78 -4.99 -10.54 9.91
C GLU A 78 -4.99 -9.06 10.34
N GLN A 79 -5.83 -8.25 9.69
CA GLN A 79 -5.94 -6.84 10.02
C GLN A 79 -6.30 -6.67 11.51
N ASP A 80 -5.59 -5.76 12.20
CA ASP A 80 -5.79 -5.46 13.62
C ASP A 80 -5.55 -6.65 14.57
N SER A 81 -4.83 -7.68 14.11
CA SER A 81 -4.38 -8.82 14.89
C SER A 81 -2.85 -8.85 15.04
N GLU A 82 -2.37 -9.40 16.16
CA GLU A 82 -0.95 -9.64 16.43
C GLU A 82 -0.55 -11.11 16.22
N GLN A 83 -1.51 -11.98 15.91
CA GLN A 83 -1.25 -13.40 15.71
C GLN A 83 -0.65 -13.63 14.32
N LEU A 84 0.57 -14.15 14.28
CA LEU A 84 1.25 -14.52 13.04
C LEU A 84 0.50 -15.68 12.36
N ILE A 85 0.02 -15.43 11.14
CA ILE A 85 -0.73 -16.40 10.32
C ILE A 85 0.14 -17.08 9.26
N GLY A 86 1.32 -16.53 8.98
CA GLY A 86 2.31 -17.11 8.08
C GLY A 86 3.16 -16.05 7.38
N TYR A 87 3.79 -16.45 6.29
CA TYR A 87 4.76 -15.64 5.56
C TYR A 87 4.37 -15.48 4.09
N VAL A 88 4.74 -14.33 3.53
CA VAL A 88 4.54 -14.03 2.12
C VAL A 88 5.81 -13.44 1.51
N PRO A 89 6.05 -13.67 0.20
CA PRO A 89 7.27 -13.20 -0.44
C PRO A 89 7.33 -11.66 -0.48
N PRO A 90 8.54 -11.09 -0.60
CA PRO A 90 8.69 -9.67 -0.83
C PRO A 90 7.87 -9.25 -2.06
N ARG A 91 7.22 -8.08 -1.98
CA ARG A 91 6.33 -7.52 -3.02
C ARG A 91 4.95 -8.16 -3.15
N ALA A 92 4.59 -9.17 -2.35
CA ALA A 92 3.19 -9.59 -2.26
C ALA A 92 2.29 -8.48 -1.69
N LEU A 93 2.87 -7.67 -0.81
CA LEU A 93 2.20 -6.59 -0.10
C LEU A 93 2.92 -5.24 -0.33
N VAL A 94 2.17 -4.15 -0.15
CA VAL A 94 2.70 -2.77 -0.14
C VAL A 94 2.14 -2.02 1.06
N LYS A 95 2.91 -1.08 1.66
CA LYS A 95 2.39 -0.21 2.73
C LYS A 95 1.07 0.44 2.30
N SER A 96 0.03 0.34 3.12
CA SER A 96 -1.30 0.86 2.79
C SER A 96 -1.26 2.37 2.51
N ALA A 97 -0.47 3.12 3.28
CA ALA A 97 -0.28 4.55 3.05
C ALA A 97 0.33 4.88 1.67
N LEU A 98 1.29 4.07 1.21
CA LEU A 98 1.91 4.25 -0.11
C LEU A 98 0.92 3.93 -1.24
N TYR A 99 0.09 2.90 -1.05
CA TYR A 99 -0.98 2.57 -1.98
C TYR A 99 -2.00 3.72 -2.10
N GLU A 100 -2.48 4.25 -0.97
CA GLU A 100 -3.41 5.38 -0.95
C GLU A 100 -2.82 6.65 -1.57
N GLN A 101 -1.56 6.94 -1.28
CA GLN A 101 -0.84 8.06 -1.88
C GLN A 101 -0.75 7.93 -3.40
N THR A 102 -0.46 6.71 -3.89
CA THR A 102 -0.39 6.42 -5.32
C THR A 102 -1.75 6.66 -5.98
N LEU A 103 -2.83 6.14 -5.40
CA LEU A 103 -4.19 6.39 -5.89
C LEU A 103 -4.54 7.89 -5.89
N LYS A 104 -4.13 8.64 -4.86
CA LYS A 104 -4.38 10.08 -4.78
C LYS A 104 -3.65 10.84 -5.88
N ASN A 105 -2.43 10.43 -6.22
CA ASN A 105 -1.62 11.06 -7.26
C ASN A 105 -2.09 10.71 -8.67
N ASP A 106 -2.62 9.50 -8.87
CA ASP A 106 -3.14 9.04 -10.17
C ASP A 106 -4.51 9.65 -10.51
N ARG A 107 -5.26 10.15 -9.51
CA ARG A 107 -6.56 10.81 -9.74
C ARG A 107 -6.40 11.95 -10.76
N ARG A 108 -7.28 11.93 -11.78
CA ARG A 108 -7.35 13.00 -12.78
C ARG A 108 -7.45 14.36 -12.09
N ARG A 109 -6.45 15.20 -12.33
CA ARG A 109 -6.48 16.57 -11.84
C ARG A 109 -7.70 17.28 -12.44
N PRO A 110 -8.55 17.93 -11.62
CA PRO A 110 -9.65 18.72 -12.16
C PRO A 110 -9.07 19.75 -13.14
N LYS A 111 -9.64 19.79 -14.36
CA LYS A 111 -9.26 20.81 -15.34
C LYS A 111 -9.48 22.17 -14.68
N ARG A 112 -8.43 22.99 -14.60
CA ARG A 112 -8.58 24.36 -14.13
C ARG A 112 -9.64 25.04 -15.00
N ALA A 113 -10.59 25.71 -14.38
CA ALA A 113 -11.55 26.52 -15.13
C ALA A 113 -10.78 27.47 -16.05
N ALA A 114 -11.26 27.63 -17.28
CA ALA A 114 -10.67 28.59 -18.20
C ALA A 114 -10.65 29.97 -17.52
N LYS A 115 -9.48 30.61 -17.50
CA LYS A 115 -9.36 31.98 -16.99
C LYS A 115 -10.25 32.88 -17.83
N LYS A 116 -11.09 33.70 -17.19
CA LYS A 116 -11.93 34.68 -17.88
C LYS A 116 -11.03 35.66 -18.64
N ALA A 117 -11.44 36.03 -19.85
CA ALA A 117 -10.77 37.08 -20.61
C ALA A 117 -10.89 38.41 -19.84
N THR A 118 -9.81 39.20 -19.83
CA THR A 118 -9.81 40.55 -19.27
C THR A 118 -9.91 41.53 -20.43
N CYS A 119 -10.99 42.31 -20.50
CA CYS A 119 -11.23 43.25 -21.59
C CYS A 119 -11.14 44.69 -21.10
N VAL A 120 -10.45 45.54 -21.87
CA VAL A 120 -10.29 46.97 -21.62
C VAL A 120 -10.78 47.74 -22.85
N ALA A 121 -11.49 48.84 -22.64
CA ALA A 121 -11.90 49.74 -23.73
C ALA A 121 -10.68 50.52 -24.25
N VAL A 122 -10.52 50.58 -25.58
CA VAL A 122 -9.41 51.31 -26.22
C VAL A 122 -9.91 52.66 -26.78
N ASP A 123 -11.14 52.68 -27.29
CA ASP A 123 -11.89 53.87 -27.70
C ASP A 123 -13.42 53.67 -27.52
N ASP A 124 -14.25 54.61 -27.97
CA ASP A 124 -15.71 54.57 -27.83
C ASP A 124 -16.38 53.40 -28.60
N SER A 125 -15.65 52.72 -29.47
CA SER A 125 -16.15 51.66 -30.36
C SER A 125 -15.38 50.33 -30.30
N SER A 126 -14.17 50.29 -29.74
CA SER A 126 -13.30 49.11 -29.75
C SER A 126 -12.89 48.62 -28.35
N LYS A 127 -12.73 47.31 -28.22
CA LYS A 127 -12.31 46.65 -26.97
C LYS A 127 -11.13 45.73 -27.23
N ALA A 128 -10.13 45.79 -26.36
CA ALA A 128 -9.02 44.84 -26.35
C ALA A 128 -9.25 43.80 -25.26
N CYS A 129 -9.38 42.53 -25.64
CA CYS A 129 -9.52 41.40 -24.73
C CYS A 129 -8.24 40.59 -24.66
N GLN A 130 -7.70 40.42 -23.46
CA GLN A 130 -6.61 39.50 -23.19
C GLN A 130 -7.13 38.07 -23.07
N LYS A 131 -6.56 37.16 -23.85
CA LYS A 131 -6.89 35.75 -23.75
C LYS A 131 -6.42 35.22 -22.39
N GLY A 132 -7.28 34.52 -21.65
CA GLY A 132 -6.97 34.13 -20.26
C GLY A 132 -5.76 33.18 -20.12
N ASP A 133 -5.37 32.49 -21.19
CA ASP A 133 -4.30 31.49 -21.23
C ASP A 133 -3.04 31.92 -22.02
N SER A 134 -3.08 33.05 -22.74
CA SER A 134 -1.92 33.61 -23.44
C SER A 134 -1.84 35.12 -23.20
N GLY A 135 -0.64 35.69 -23.10
CA GLY A 135 -0.46 37.15 -23.00
C GLY A 135 -0.90 37.94 -24.24
N THR A 136 -1.59 37.30 -25.18
CA THR A 136 -2.05 37.85 -26.45
C THR A 136 -3.29 38.70 -26.22
N TRP A 137 -3.25 39.91 -26.76
CA TRP A 137 -4.37 40.84 -26.80
C TRP A 137 -5.00 40.81 -28.18
N ILE A 138 -6.32 40.70 -28.22
CA ILE A 138 -7.11 40.72 -29.45
C ILE A 138 -8.03 41.94 -29.36
N ILE A 139 -8.06 42.74 -30.43
CA ILE A 139 -8.93 43.92 -30.56
C ILE A 139 -10.16 43.49 -31.37
N ASP A 140 -11.34 43.84 -30.85
CA ASP A 140 -12.64 43.70 -31.50
C ASP A 140 -13.28 45.09 -31.65
#